data_AF-A0A7S0SCS1-F1
#
_entry.id   AF-A0A7S0SCS1-F1
#
_cell.length_a   1.000
_cell.length_b   1.000
_cell.length_c   1.000
_cell.angle_alpha   90.00
_cell.angle_beta   90.00
_cell.angle_gamma   90.00
#
_symmetry.space_group_name_H-M   'P 1'
#
loop_
_entity.id
_entity.type
_entity.pdbx_description
1 polymer ?
#
loop_
_entity_poly.entity_id
_entity_poly.type
_entity_poly.pdbx_seq_one_letter_code
_entity_poly.pdbx_strand_id
1 'polypeptide(L)'
;GDSSGGDGGGSADGDKTGGGRDGSVGWVSVVGHARPWNIGACIEAVAAFVDAHQGGDERSVAALALLSSASNVVCEWCSGTADRGAMALAAAAHDAAPGALPLSTPDAVASLRAAALVPAGSSDGGATPTPAGSWSAIVAALRRVAETEDRASVRDDAVLTLQRVLLAAEGLHAPAAHWLAVTHGTLMPMLAALGERCRHARGGAEGRTAHERTARLAVSCVAKTFLQYLGAMTAASTPAQFTGAWLAVLDRMEALLRNAKSEELLEAVPEAVKNMLLVMSAQGVLAPGAPEGLWDTTWTRAAIIDPGLTPAIVGAK
;
A
#
# COMPACT_ATOMS: atom_id res chain seq x y z
N GLY A 1 -26.57 -73.84 -16.17
CA GLY A 1 -27.50 -74.00 -15.05
C GLY A 1 -26.68 -74.11 -13.80
N ASP A 2 -26.86 -73.12 -12.93
CA ASP A 2 -26.53 -73.05 -11.49
C ASP A 2 -25.83 -74.23 -10.82
N SER A 3 -24.80 -73.92 -10.01
CA SER A 3 -24.95 -73.92 -8.54
C SER A 3 -23.63 -73.58 -7.81
N SER A 4 -23.60 -72.39 -7.25
CA SER A 4 -23.27 -71.97 -5.87
C SER A 4 -22.29 -72.74 -4.97
N GLY A 5 -21.45 -71.94 -4.30
CA GLY A 5 -20.79 -72.17 -3.01
C GLY A 5 -19.34 -71.67 -3.04
N GLY A 6 -18.85 -70.73 -2.23
CA GLY A 6 -19.34 -70.05 -1.04
C GLY A 6 -18.11 -69.63 -0.22
N ASP A 7 -18.06 -68.35 0.16
CA ASP A 7 -17.26 -67.69 1.22
C ASP A 7 -15.72 -67.62 1.18
N GLY A 8 -15.22 -66.38 1.41
CA GLY A 8 -14.08 -66.18 2.30
C GLY A 8 -13.09 -65.04 2.01
N GLY A 9 -13.51 -63.78 2.14
CA GLY A 9 -12.79 -62.77 2.95
C GLY A 9 -11.61 -61.96 2.37
N GLY A 10 -11.69 -60.63 2.50
CA GLY A 10 -10.55 -59.70 2.50
C GLY A 10 -10.79 -58.39 1.75
N SER A 11 -11.55 -57.44 2.32
CA SER A 11 -11.06 -56.19 2.96
C SER A 11 -11.12 -54.96 2.02
N ALA A 12 -12.17 -54.14 2.21
CA ALA A 12 -12.15 -52.74 2.68
C ALA A 12 -11.79 -51.73 1.58
N ASP A 13 -12.82 -51.09 0.99
CA ASP A 13 -13.33 -49.74 1.33
C ASP A 13 -12.28 -48.65 1.02
N GLY A 14 -12.51 -47.72 0.09
CA GLY A 14 -13.72 -46.92 -0.08
C GLY A 14 -13.32 -45.47 0.15
N ASP A 15 -12.99 -44.76 -0.93
CA ASP A 15 -13.71 -43.58 -1.40
C ASP A 15 -13.54 -42.30 -0.55
N LYS A 16 -12.93 -41.27 -1.16
CA LYS A 16 -13.46 -39.90 -1.30
C LYS A 16 -12.35 -38.93 -1.71
N THR A 17 -12.25 -38.69 -3.01
CA THR A 17 -11.54 -37.54 -3.58
C THR A 17 -12.39 -36.28 -3.40
N GLY A 18 -12.25 -35.64 -2.24
CA GLY A 18 -12.76 -34.31 -1.99
C GLY A 18 -11.90 -33.26 -2.70
N GLY A 19 -12.53 -32.47 -3.58
CA GLY A 19 -11.90 -31.34 -4.25
C GLY A 19 -11.41 -30.29 -3.24
N GLY A 20 -10.08 -30.17 -3.12
CA GLY A 20 -9.44 -29.03 -2.48
C GLY A 20 -9.34 -27.88 -3.47
N ARG A 21 -10.06 -26.79 -3.19
CA ARG A 21 -9.83 -25.50 -3.84
C ARG A 21 -8.45 -24.99 -3.42
N ASP A 22 -7.53 -25.00 -4.37
CA ASP A 22 -6.19 -24.42 -4.27
C ASP A 22 -6.31 -22.92 -3.94
N GLY A 23 -5.88 -22.56 -2.73
CA GLY A 23 -5.86 -21.21 -2.18
C GLY A 23 -4.51 -20.54 -2.35
N SER A 24 -3.74 -20.88 -3.38
CA SER A 24 -2.48 -20.20 -3.67
C SER A 24 -2.73 -18.72 -3.96
N VAL A 25 -2.49 -17.89 -2.94
CA VAL A 25 -2.30 -16.45 -3.11
C VAL A 25 -1.04 -16.31 -3.97
N GLY A 26 -1.21 -16.12 -5.27
CA GLY A 26 -0.11 -15.98 -6.22
C GLY A 26 0.73 -14.75 -5.88
N TRP A 27 1.87 -14.96 -5.21
CA TRP A 27 2.87 -13.93 -4.98
C TRP A 27 3.62 -13.70 -6.30
N VAL A 28 3.43 -12.52 -6.89
CA VAL A 28 4.12 -12.11 -8.12
C VAL A 28 5.62 -12.01 -7.83
N SER A 29 6.44 -12.63 -8.67
CA SER A 29 7.91 -12.63 -8.58
C SER A 29 8.49 -11.21 -8.54
N VAL A 30 9.26 -10.90 -7.49
CA VAL A 30 9.96 -9.60 -7.30
C VAL A 30 11.07 -9.39 -8.34
N VAL A 31 11.55 -10.46 -9.00
CA VAL A 31 12.68 -10.46 -9.94
C VAL A 31 12.51 -9.44 -11.06
N GLY A 32 11.29 -9.26 -11.59
CA GLY A 32 11.02 -8.33 -12.70
C GLY A 32 10.90 -6.85 -12.30
N HIS A 33 10.85 -6.58 -11.00
CA HIS A 33 10.40 -5.30 -10.44
C HIS A 33 11.49 -4.60 -9.61
N ALA A 34 12.48 -5.34 -9.12
CA ALA A 34 13.64 -4.79 -8.43
C ALA A 34 14.47 -3.87 -9.35
N ARG A 35 14.70 -2.62 -8.91
CA ARG A 35 15.48 -1.58 -9.59
C ARG A 35 16.35 -0.82 -8.58
N PRO A 36 17.48 -0.21 -8.98
CA PRO A 36 18.40 0.45 -8.04
C PRO A 36 17.74 1.49 -7.11
N TRP A 37 16.71 2.22 -7.56
CA TRP A 37 16.02 3.25 -6.76
C TRP A 37 14.88 2.72 -5.88
N ASN A 38 14.48 1.44 -5.99
CA ASN A 38 13.46 0.84 -5.13
C ASN A 38 13.94 -0.38 -4.35
N ILE A 39 15.12 -0.94 -4.69
CA ILE A 39 15.62 -2.19 -4.11
C ILE A 39 15.78 -2.12 -2.59
N GLY A 40 16.20 -0.96 -2.04
CA GLY A 40 16.32 -0.78 -0.60
C GLY A 40 14.98 -0.97 0.11
N ALA A 41 13.93 -0.30 -0.39
CA ALA A 41 12.57 -0.47 0.13
C ALA A 41 12.03 -1.90 -0.10
N CYS A 42 12.37 -2.55 -1.22
CA CYS A 42 12.01 -3.94 -1.47
C CYS A 42 12.67 -4.88 -0.45
N ILE A 43 13.97 -4.73 -0.20
CA ILE A 43 14.72 -5.56 0.75
C ILE A 43 14.19 -5.33 2.17
N GLU A 44 13.98 -4.09 2.59
CA GLU A 44 13.42 -3.77 3.91
C GLU A 44 12.00 -4.33 4.09
N ALA A 45 11.19 -4.27 3.04
CA ALA A 45 9.84 -4.83 3.07
C ALA A 45 9.88 -6.36 3.21
N VAL A 46 10.68 -7.05 2.40
CA VAL A 46 10.78 -8.52 2.46
C VAL A 46 11.46 -8.98 3.76
N ALA A 47 12.47 -8.25 4.25
CA ALA A 47 13.13 -8.53 5.52
C ALA A 47 12.14 -8.44 6.70
N ALA A 48 11.30 -7.40 6.73
CA ALA A 48 10.27 -7.30 7.76
C ALA A 48 9.26 -8.47 7.73
N PHE A 49 8.96 -9.00 6.54
CA PHE A 49 8.12 -10.19 6.40
C PHE A 49 8.81 -11.48 6.89
N VAL A 50 10.13 -11.61 6.74
CA VAL A 50 10.91 -12.72 7.29
C VAL A 50 10.97 -12.64 8.83
N ASP A 51 11.13 -11.43 9.36
CA ASP A 51 11.23 -11.20 10.81
C ASP A 51 9.87 -11.32 11.53
N ALA A 52 8.77 -11.38 10.79
CA ALA A 52 7.44 -11.54 11.37
C ALA A 52 7.24 -12.97 11.91
N HIS A 53 7.18 -13.11 13.24
CA HIS A 53 7.04 -14.39 13.94
C HIS A 53 5.64 -15.05 13.81
N GLN A 54 4.76 -14.47 12.99
CA GLN A 54 3.39 -14.93 12.82
C GLN A 54 3.12 -15.06 11.32
N GLY A 55 2.85 -16.28 10.84
CA GLY A 55 2.76 -16.51 9.40
C GLY A 55 2.95 -17.96 8.93
N GLY A 56 3.52 -18.83 9.76
CA GLY A 56 3.87 -20.19 9.37
C GLY A 56 5.09 -20.26 8.43
N ASP A 57 5.71 -21.43 8.34
CA ASP A 57 7.00 -21.60 7.67
C ASP A 57 6.93 -21.31 6.17
N GLU A 58 5.79 -21.58 5.51
CA GLU A 58 5.60 -21.33 4.07
C GLU A 58 5.76 -19.85 3.70
N ARG A 59 5.29 -18.92 4.56
CA ARG A 59 5.45 -17.47 4.34
C ARG A 59 6.92 -17.08 4.48
N SER A 60 7.60 -17.57 5.50
CA SER A 60 9.02 -17.27 5.74
C SER A 60 9.90 -17.84 4.63
N VAL A 61 9.60 -19.04 4.14
CA VAL A 61 10.27 -19.66 2.98
C VAL A 61 10.04 -18.82 1.72
N ALA A 62 8.82 -18.36 1.47
CA ALA A 62 8.52 -17.48 0.34
C ALA A 62 9.24 -16.12 0.47
N ALA A 63 9.26 -15.51 1.65
CA ALA A 63 9.97 -14.25 1.89
C ALA A 63 11.50 -14.41 1.74
N LEU A 64 12.08 -15.53 2.19
CA LEU A 64 13.47 -15.87 1.93
C LEU A 64 13.76 -16.09 0.44
N ALA A 65 12.82 -16.68 -0.31
CA ALA A 65 12.94 -16.80 -1.77
C ALA A 65 12.90 -15.41 -2.46
N LEU A 66 12.09 -14.48 -1.95
CA LEU A 66 12.04 -13.09 -2.43
C LEU A 66 13.32 -12.30 -2.08
N LEU A 67 13.89 -12.49 -0.89
CA LEU A 67 15.20 -11.90 -0.52
C LEU A 67 16.34 -12.48 -1.36
N SER A 68 16.34 -13.79 -1.58
CA SER A 68 17.30 -14.45 -2.47
C SER A 68 17.20 -13.89 -3.89
N SER A 69 15.99 -13.72 -4.39
CA SER A 69 15.73 -13.06 -5.67
C SER A 69 16.25 -11.61 -5.69
N ALA A 70 15.94 -10.80 -4.68
CA ALA A 70 16.40 -9.42 -4.59
C ALA A 70 17.93 -9.33 -4.51
N SER A 71 18.56 -10.20 -3.72
CA SER A 71 20.01 -10.29 -3.58
C SER A 71 20.67 -10.75 -4.87
N ASN A 72 20.08 -11.69 -5.61
CA ASN A 72 20.59 -12.13 -6.91
C ASN A 72 20.57 -10.99 -7.93
N VAL A 73 19.50 -10.19 -7.95
CA VAL A 73 19.39 -9.00 -8.81
C VAL A 73 20.47 -7.96 -8.46
N VAL A 74 20.73 -7.73 -7.17
CA VAL A 74 21.83 -6.85 -6.73
C VAL A 74 23.19 -7.42 -7.13
N CYS A 75 23.41 -8.73 -6.93
CA CYS A 75 24.64 -9.40 -7.33
C CYS A 75 24.86 -9.30 -8.84
N GLU A 76 23.81 -9.46 -9.66
CA GLU A 76 23.86 -9.33 -11.12
C GLU A 76 24.23 -7.91 -11.58
N TRP A 77 23.78 -6.88 -10.84
CA TRP A 77 24.21 -5.49 -11.05
C TRP A 77 25.66 -5.28 -10.66
N CYS A 78 26.09 -5.84 -9.52
CA CYS A 78 27.46 -5.71 -9.01
C CYS A 78 28.49 -6.51 -9.81
N SER A 79 28.11 -7.66 -10.39
CA SER A 79 28.98 -8.51 -11.22
C SER A 79 29.21 -7.95 -12.62
N GLY A 80 28.56 -6.83 -12.98
CA GLY A 80 28.75 -6.17 -14.27
C GLY A 80 28.17 -6.94 -15.47
N THR A 81 27.35 -7.96 -15.23
CA THR A 81 26.58 -8.68 -16.26
C THR A 81 25.33 -7.93 -16.69
N ALA A 82 24.79 -7.07 -15.82
CA ALA A 82 23.89 -5.98 -16.20
C ALA A 82 24.69 -4.68 -16.25
N ASP A 83 25.13 -4.33 -17.45
CA ASP A 83 26.01 -3.21 -17.78
C ASP A 83 25.74 -1.94 -16.95
N ARG A 84 26.82 -1.39 -16.39
CA ARG A 84 26.85 -0.09 -15.70
C ARG A 84 26.22 0.98 -16.61
N GLY A 85 25.01 1.41 -16.30
CA GLY A 85 24.27 2.42 -17.06
C GLY A 85 23.41 1.90 -18.22
N ALA A 86 23.55 0.64 -18.66
CA ALA A 86 22.76 0.14 -19.78
C ALA A 86 21.29 -0.12 -19.45
N MET A 87 20.91 -0.46 -18.20
CA MET A 87 19.49 -0.56 -17.84
C MET A 87 18.78 0.82 -17.89
N ALA A 88 19.52 1.90 -17.64
CA ALA A 88 19.04 3.27 -17.81
C ALA A 88 18.95 3.64 -19.31
N LEU A 89 19.93 3.23 -20.11
CA LEU A 89 19.96 3.39 -21.57
C LEU A 89 18.97 2.48 -22.33
N ALA A 90 18.68 1.27 -21.85
CA ALA A 90 17.79 0.30 -22.49
C ALA A 90 16.31 0.61 -22.21
N ALA A 91 16.00 1.13 -21.02
CA ALA A 91 14.70 1.73 -20.75
C ALA A 91 14.46 3.00 -21.59
N ALA A 92 15.51 3.78 -21.84
CA ALA A 92 15.50 4.90 -22.78
C ALA A 92 15.38 4.47 -24.26
N ALA A 93 15.94 3.31 -24.64
CA ALA A 93 15.90 2.80 -26.01
C ALA A 93 14.58 2.14 -26.39
N HIS A 94 13.74 1.72 -25.42
CA HIS A 94 12.47 1.05 -25.71
C HIS A 94 11.37 1.98 -26.25
N ASP A 95 11.62 3.30 -26.30
CA ASP A 95 10.72 4.30 -26.91
C ASP A 95 11.43 5.26 -27.88
N ALA A 96 12.67 4.94 -28.26
CA ALA A 96 13.42 5.77 -29.19
C ALA A 96 13.02 5.43 -30.64
N ALA A 97 12.17 6.26 -31.24
CA ALA A 97 12.05 6.34 -32.69
C ALA A 97 13.46 6.49 -33.32
N PRO A 98 13.71 5.90 -34.51
CA PRO A 98 15.04 5.87 -35.10
C PRO A 98 15.54 7.30 -35.37
N GLY A 99 16.50 7.76 -34.56
CA GLY A 99 17.11 9.09 -34.66
C GLY A 99 17.39 9.84 -33.34
N ALA A 100 16.97 9.33 -32.18
CA ALA A 100 17.17 10.03 -30.90
C ALA A 100 18.61 9.91 -30.35
N LEU A 101 19.19 11.06 -29.99
CA LEU A 101 20.52 11.19 -29.36
C LEU A 101 20.57 10.46 -28.00
N PRO A 102 21.77 10.06 -27.51
CA PRO A 102 21.91 9.37 -26.23
C PRO A 102 21.35 10.25 -25.10
N LEU A 103 20.26 9.78 -24.48
CA LEU A 103 19.61 10.43 -23.35
C LEU A 103 20.64 10.63 -22.23
N SER A 104 20.65 11.85 -21.67
CA SER A 104 21.54 12.20 -20.57
C SER A 104 21.22 11.34 -19.34
N THR A 105 22.20 11.11 -18.45
CA THR A 105 21.96 10.31 -17.22
C THR A 105 20.77 10.80 -16.38
N PRO A 106 20.46 12.11 -16.27
CA PRO A 106 19.24 12.61 -15.61
C PRO A 106 17.95 12.12 -16.28
N ASP A 107 17.88 12.15 -17.61
CA ASP A 107 16.67 11.75 -18.35
C ASP A 107 16.43 10.24 -18.22
N ALA A 108 17.51 9.46 -18.28
CA ALA A 108 17.43 8.02 -18.06
C ALA A 108 16.93 7.68 -16.64
N VAL A 109 17.39 8.41 -15.61
CA VAL A 109 16.90 8.27 -14.23
C VAL A 109 15.43 8.71 -14.10
N ALA A 110 15.02 9.76 -14.82
CA ALA A 110 13.63 10.21 -14.84
C ALA A 110 12.69 9.17 -15.48
N SER A 111 13.08 8.57 -16.61
CA SER A 111 12.32 7.48 -17.27
C SER A 111 12.21 6.24 -16.38
N LEU A 112 13.28 5.91 -15.67
CA LEU A 112 13.32 4.81 -14.72
C LEU A 112 12.39 5.03 -13.51
N ARG A 113 12.35 6.26 -12.98
CA ARG A 113 11.38 6.67 -11.95
C ARG A 113 9.95 6.59 -12.47
N ALA A 114 9.70 7.12 -13.67
CA ALA A 114 8.38 7.08 -14.30
C ALA A 114 7.89 5.63 -14.47
N ALA A 115 8.76 4.72 -14.93
CA ALA A 115 8.46 3.30 -15.06
C ALA A 115 8.11 2.63 -13.72
N ALA A 116 8.73 3.03 -12.61
CA ALA A 116 8.42 2.48 -11.28
C ALA A 116 7.07 2.95 -10.70
N LEU A 117 6.53 4.05 -11.23
CA LEU A 117 5.29 4.69 -10.75
C LEU A 117 4.05 4.29 -11.55
N VAL A 118 4.19 3.53 -12.65
CA VAL A 118 3.08 3.12 -13.52
C VAL A 118 2.00 2.38 -12.72
N PRO A 119 0.74 2.83 -12.72
CA PRO A 119 -0.35 2.16 -12.01
C PRO A 119 -0.63 0.77 -12.59
N ALA A 120 -1.09 -0.16 -11.75
CA ALA A 120 -1.37 -1.55 -12.16
C ALA A 120 -2.63 -1.75 -13.02
N GLY A 121 -3.14 -0.70 -13.68
CA GLY A 121 -4.43 -0.77 -14.38
C GLY A 121 -4.65 0.32 -15.41
N SER A 122 -4.23 0.03 -16.64
CA SER A 122 -4.85 0.54 -17.88
C SER A 122 -4.39 -0.36 -19.04
N SER A 123 -4.84 -1.61 -19.05
CA SER A 123 -4.75 -2.44 -20.25
C SER A 123 -5.87 -2.02 -21.20
N ASP A 124 -5.65 -0.97 -21.98
CA ASP A 124 -6.46 -0.70 -23.16
C ASP A 124 -5.76 -1.36 -24.36
N GLY A 125 -6.52 -2.19 -25.08
CA GLY A 125 -6.21 -2.84 -26.36
C GLY A 125 -4.75 -3.15 -26.76
N GLY A 126 -4.37 -4.43 -26.66
CA GLY A 126 -3.55 -5.09 -27.70
C GLY A 126 -2.02 -5.07 -27.60
N ALA A 127 -1.41 -4.39 -26.63
CA ALA A 127 0.04 -4.49 -26.38
C ALA A 127 0.35 -5.38 -25.16
N THR A 128 1.46 -6.12 -25.22
CA THR A 128 2.00 -6.97 -24.15
C THR A 128 1.85 -6.34 -22.76
N PRO A 129 1.47 -7.11 -21.70
CA PRO A 129 1.23 -6.57 -20.37
C PRO A 129 2.48 -5.84 -19.89
N THR A 130 2.44 -4.50 -19.90
CA THR A 130 3.44 -3.69 -19.23
C THR A 130 3.38 -4.04 -17.75
N PRO A 131 4.50 -4.45 -17.12
CA PRO A 131 4.52 -4.66 -15.69
C PRO A 131 4.13 -3.33 -15.03
N ALA A 132 3.09 -3.35 -14.21
CA ALA A 132 2.82 -2.28 -13.27
C ALA A 132 4.15 -1.84 -12.64
N GLY A 133 4.34 -0.54 -12.47
CA GLY A 133 5.55 0.00 -11.90
C GLY A 133 5.87 -0.74 -10.61
N SER A 134 7.10 -1.20 -10.49
CA SER A 134 7.51 -2.19 -9.50
C SER A 134 7.24 -1.79 -8.06
N TRP A 135 7.38 -0.50 -7.77
CA TRP A 135 7.01 0.06 -6.48
C TRP A 135 5.48 0.07 -6.30
N SER A 136 4.73 0.50 -7.31
CA SER A 136 3.25 0.48 -7.30
C SER A 136 2.69 -0.94 -7.11
N ALA A 137 3.36 -1.95 -7.66
CA ALA A 137 3.01 -3.37 -7.47
C ALA A 137 3.20 -3.82 -6.01
N ILE A 138 4.32 -3.43 -5.37
CA ILE A 138 4.58 -3.71 -3.96
C ILE A 138 3.55 -3.02 -3.07
N VAL A 139 3.27 -1.75 -3.32
CA VAL A 139 2.24 -0.98 -2.60
C VAL A 139 0.88 -1.66 -2.70
N ALA A 140 0.49 -2.07 -3.91
CA ALA A 140 -0.77 -2.79 -4.13
C ALA A 140 -0.80 -4.17 -3.44
N ALA A 141 0.32 -4.90 -3.42
CA ALA A 141 0.43 -6.19 -2.75
C ALA A 141 0.31 -6.04 -1.22
N LEU A 142 1.07 -5.12 -0.61
CA LEU A 142 1.02 -4.86 0.83
C LEU A 142 -0.36 -4.39 1.27
N ARG A 143 -0.98 -3.48 0.51
CA ARG A 143 -2.37 -3.08 0.72
C ARG A 143 -3.31 -4.30 0.69
N ARG A 144 -3.21 -5.15 -0.34
CA ARG A 144 -4.05 -6.35 -0.45
C ARG A 144 -3.89 -7.27 0.76
N VAL A 145 -2.65 -7.52 1.20
CA VAL A 145 -2.39 -8.35 2.40
C VAL A 145 -3.04 -7.73 3.63
N ALA A 146 -2.90 -6.41 3.83
CA ALA A 146 -3.57 -5.71 4.92
C ALA A 146 -5.11 -5.84 4.85
N GLU A 147 -5.68 -5.95 3.65
CA GLU A 147 -7.13 -6.02 3.42
C GLU A 147 -7.72 -7.43 3.47
N THR A 148 -6.99 -8.47 3.05
CA THR A 148 -7.55 -9.81 2.82
C THR A 148 -7.10 -10.85 3.84
N GLU A 149 -5.95 -10.66 4.49
CA GLU A 149 -5.38 -11.65 5.40
C GLU A 149 -6.16 -11.77 6.72
N ASP A 150 -6.31 -13.00 7.22
CA ASP A 150 -7.11 -13.29 8.42
C ASP A 150 -6.31 -13.09 9.71
N ARG A 151 -5.00 -13.37 9.67
CA ARG A 151 -4.09 -13.22 10.81
C ARG A 151 -3.80 -11.75 11.08
N ALA A 152 -4.20 -11.26 12.25
CA ALA A 152 -4.07 -9.85 12.61
C ALA A 152 -2.63 -9.34 12.60
N SER A 153 -1.69 -10.14 13.09
CA SER A 153 -0.26 -9.82 13.07
C SER A 153 0.33 -9.66 11.68
N VAL A 154 -0.11 -10.48 10.71
CA VAL A 154 0.33 -10.36 9.31
C VAL A 154 -0.23 -9.09 8.69
N ARG A 155 -1.49 -8.73 8.99
CA ARG A 155 -2.05 -7.44 8.55
C ARG A 155 -1.31 -6.26 9.16
N ASP A 156 -1.01 -6.31 10.45
CA ASP A 156 -0.30 -5.24 11.15
C ASP A 156 1.08 -5.01 10.54
N ASP A 157 1.81 -6.09 10.31
CA ASP A 157 3.12 -6.06 9.66
C ASP A 157 3.04 -5.54 8.22
N ALA A 158 2.00 -5.93 7.47
CA ALA A 158 1.75 -5.41 6.13
C ALA A 158 1.50 -3.90 6.14
N VAL A 159 0.72 -3.37 7.08
CA VAL A 159 0.46 -1.92 7.21
C VAL A 159 1.72 -1.17 7.64
N LEU A 160 2.48 -1.68 8.60
CA LEU A 160 3.74 -1.08 9.04
C LEU A 160 4.79 -1.09 7.93
N THR A 161 4.87 -2.17 7.16
CA THR A 161 5.76 -2.28 6.02
C THR A 161 5.33 -1.35 4.89
N LEU A 162 4.03 -1.27 4.60
CA LEU A 162 3.49 -0.32 3.64
C LEU A 162 3.84 1.13 4.03
N GLN A 163 3.70 1.49 5.31
CA GLN A 163 4.09 2.81 5.79
C GLN A 163 5.58 3.08 5.54
N ARG A 164 6.46 2.12 5.83
CA ARG A 164 7.91 2.26 5.56
C ARG A 164 8.20 2.46 4.07
N VAL A 165 7.60 1.63 3.21
CA VAL A 165 7.76 1.73 1.74
C VAL A 165 7.24 3.06 1.20
N LEU A 166 6.11 3.55 1.72
CA LEU A 166 5.54 4.85 1.34
C LEU A 166 6.41 6.00 1.81
N LEU A 167 6.95 5.98 3.03
CA LEU A 167 7.78 7.06 3.55
C LEU A 167 9.19 7.09 2.93
N ALA A 168 9.74 5.93 2.55
CA ALA A 168 11.04 5.82 1.88
C ALA A 168 10.98 6.26 0.39
N ALA A 169 9.80 6.51 -0.15
CA ALA A 169 9.60 6.80 -1.56
C ALA A 169 9.91 8.27 -1.96
N GLU A 170 10.42 9.09 -1.05
CA GLU A 170 10.94 10.44 -1.36
C GLU A 170 11.98 10.41 -2.51
N GLY A 171 12.84 9.37 -2.52
CA GLY A 171 13.84 9.16 -3.58
C GLY A 171 13.26 8.92 -4.98
N LEU A 172 11.97 8.57 -5.10
CA LEU A 172 11.29 8.40 -6.38
C LEU A 172 11.06 9.74 -7.10
N HIS A 173 11.11 10.88 -6.39
CA HIS A 173 10.80 12.20 -6.95
C HIS A 173 9.49 12.19 -7.76
N ALA A 174 8.49 11.45 -7.26
CA ALA A 174 7.23 11.26 -7.96
C ALA A 174 6.44 12.57 -8.05
N PRO A 175 5.72 12.82 -9.17
CA PRO A 175 4.93 14.02 -9.33
C PRO A 175 3.77 14.06 -8.34
N ALA A 176 3.25 15.26 -8.04
CA ALA A 176 2.10 15.46 -7.15
C ALA A 176 0.88 14.60 -7.49
N ALA A 177 0.59 14.45 -8.78
CA ALA A 177 -0.49 13.61 -9.29
C ALA A 177 -0.36 12.15 -8.84
N HIS A 178 0.87 11.65 -8.70
CA HIS A 178 1.12 10.31 -8.18
C HIS A 178 0.71 10.19 -6.72
N TRP A 179 1.07 11.16 -5.87
CA TRP A 179 0.71 11.13 -4.44
C TRP A 179 -0.80 11.30 -4.21
N LEU A 180 -1.48 12.08 -5.04
CA LEU A 180 -2.94 12.12 -5.06
C LEU A 180 -3.52 10.75 -5.46
N ALA A 181 -2.96 10.10 -6.48
CA ALA A 181 -3.38 8.76 -6.89
C ALA A 181 -3.11 7.70 -5.81
N VAL A 182 -1.99 7.77 -5.08
CA VAL A 182 -1.70 6.91 -3.92
C VAL A 182 -2.71 7.18 -2.80
N THR A 183 -3.04 8.44 -2.54
CA THR A 183 -4.04 8.82 -1.55
C THR A 183 -5.40 8.19 -1.89
N HIS A 184 -5.91 8.41 -3.10
CA HIS A 184 -7.23 7.91 -3.51
C HIS A 184 -7.27 6.40 -3.81
N GLY A 185 -6.22 5.86 -4.41
CA GLY A 185 -6.18 4.49 -4.92
C GLY A 185 -5.58 3.47 -3.95
N THR A 186 -4.83 3.91 -2.95
CA THR A 186 -4.21 3.01 -1.96
C THR A 186 -4.67 3.32 -0.54
N LEU A 187 -4.47 4.56 -0.06
CA LEU A 187 -4.72 4.90 1.34
C LEU A 187 -6.20 4.86 1.70
N MET A 188 -7.05 5.53 0.89
CA MET A 188 -8.50 5.60 1.18
C MET A 188 -9.19 4.23 1.12
N PRO A 189 -8.92 3.36 0.12
CA PRO A 189 -9.53 2.05 0.08
C PRO A 189 -9.04 1.14 1.21
N MET A 190 -7.77 1.24 1.61
CA MET A 190 -7.24 0.51 2.77
C MET A 190 -7.96 0.90 4.06
N LEU A 191 -8.12 2.19 4.34
CA LEU A 191 -8.90 2.65 5.50
C LEU A 191 -10.34 2.17 5.45
N ALA A 192 -10.97 2.23 4.27
CA ALA A 192 -12.35 1.77 4.09
C ALA A 192 -12.50 0.28 4.39
N ALA A 193 -11.61 -0.56 3.84
CA ALA A 193 -11.62 -2.01 4.05
C ALA A 193 -11.35 -2.39 5.52
N LEU A 194 -10.40 -1.72 6.17
CA LEU A 194 -10.11 -1.97 7.59
C LEU A 194 -11.23 -1.46 8.52
N GLY A 195 -11.87 -0.34 8.18
CA GLY A 195 -13.06 0.13 8.88
C GLY A 195 -14.24 -0.84 8.74
N GLU A 196 -14.42 -1.41 7.55
CA GLU A 196 -15.42 -2.44 7.30
C GLU A 196 -15.15 -3.70 8.12
N ARG A 197 -13.87 -4.12 8.22
CA ARG A 197 -13.46 -5.21 9.11
C ARG A 197 -13.78 -4.91 10.57
N CYS A 198 -13.59 -3.68 11.05
CA CYS A 198 -13.98 -3.29 12.42
C CYS A 198 -15.50 -3.38 12.62
N ARG A 199 -16.28 -2.93 11.63
CA ARG A 199 -17.75 -3.00 11.65
C ARG A 199 -18.25 -4.46 11.71
N HIS A 200 -17.65 -5.32 10.90
CA HIS A 200 -18.02 -6.73 10.75
C HIS A 200 -17.30 -7.68 11.69
N ALA A 201 -16.40 -7.20 12.56
CA ALA A 201 -15.73 -8.02 13.55
C ALA A 201 -16.75 -8.68 14.49
N ARG A 202 -17.15 -9.91 14.14
CA ARG A 202 -17.99 -10.80 14.93
C ARG A 202 -17.06 -11.82 15.59
N GLY A 203 -16.87 -11.69 16.90
CA GLY A 203 -15.97 -12.52 17.69
C GLY A 203 -15.89 -12.04 19.14
N GLY A 204 -15.14 -12.76 19.98
CA GLY A 204 -14.82 -12.33 21.35
C GLY A 204 -14.10 -10.98 21.39
N ALA A 205 -13.93 -10.42 22.59
CA ALA A 205 -13.29 -9.11 22.78
C ALA A 205 -11.92 -9.03 22.07
N GLU A 206 -11.11 -10.09 22.13
CA GLU A 206 -9.77 -10.15 21.54
C GLU A 206 -9.74 -9.99 20.01
N GLY A 207 -10.63 -10.67 19.29
CA GLY A 207 -10.70 -10.57 17.83
C GLY A 207 -11.07 -9.16 17.37
N ARG A 208 -12.01 -8.51 18.08
CA ARG A 208 -12.38 -7.11 17.81
C ARG A 208 -11.21 -6.16 18.05
N THR A 209 -10.54 -6.29 19.19
CA THR A 209 -9.34 -5.50 19.51
C THR A 209 -8.25 -5.67 18.46
N ALA A 210 -8.06 -6.88 17.92
CA ALA A 210 -7.07 -7.13 16.88
C ALA A 210 -7.39 -6.42 15.55
N HIS A 211 -8.66 -6.33 15.15
CA HIS A 211 -9.06 -5.57 13.96
C HIS A 211 -8.87 -4.07 14.16
N GLU A 212 -9.25 -3.53 15.32
CA GLU A 212 -9.11 -2.11 15.63
C GLU A 212 -7.65 -1.69 15.81
N ARG A 213 -6.79 -2.59 16.32
CA ARG A 213 -5.33 -2.40 16.32
C ARG A 213 -4.78 -2.23 14.91
N THR A 214 -5.14 -3.10 13.96
CA THR A 214 -4.72 -2.96 12.56
C THR A 214 -5.22 -1.63 11.97
N ALA A 215 -6.47 -1.26 12.25
CA ALA A 215 -7.03 0.00 11.77
C ALA A 215 -6.30 1.23 12.34
N ARG A 216 -5.89 1.19 13.61
CA ARG A 216 -5.06 2.24 14.23
C ARG A 216 -3.71 2.39 13.53
N LEU A 217 -3.06 1.29 13.15
CA LEU A 217 -1.82 1.35 12.37
C LEU A 217 -2.07 1.99 11.00
N ALA A 218 -3.22 1.73 10.38
CA ALA A 218 -3.57 2.33 9.10
C ALA A 218 -3.85 3.83 9.21
N VAL A 219 -4.50 4.29 10.29
CA VAL A 219 -4.67 5.73 10.59
C VAL A 219 -3.31 6.43 10.63
N SER A 220 -2.36 5.86 11.37
CA SER A 220 -0.98 6.36 11.42
C SER A 220 -0.29 6.34 10.04
N CYS A 221 -0.45 5.25 9.28
CA CYS A 221 0.08 5.11 7.92
C CYS A 221 -0.42 6.23 7.00
N VAL A 222 -1.74 6.47 6.97
CA VAL A 222 -2.35 7.51 6.14
C VAL A 222 -1.91 8.90 6.60
N ALA A 223 -1.96 9.19 7.90
CA ALA A 223 -1.59 10.51 8.42
C ALA A 223 -0.14 10.86 8.09
N LYS A 224 0.81 9.96 8.37
CA LYS A 224 2.23 10.21 8.08
C LYS A 224 2.51 10.32 6.59
N THR A 225 1.94 9.43 5.77
CA THR A 225 2.18 9.45 4.32
C THR A 225 1.59 10.72 3.68
N PHE A 226 0.37 11.11 4.07
CA PHE A 226 -0.27 12.31 3.53
C PHE A 226 0.53 13.57 3.89
N LEU A 227 1.01 13.68 5.14
CA LEU A 227 1.84 14.80 5.59
C LEU A 227 3.23 14.81 4.94
N GLN A 228 3.86 13.64 4.75
CA GLN A 228 5.16 13.53 4.08
C GLN A 228 5.12 14.17 2.68
N TYR A 229 4.03 13.97 1.95
CA TYR A 229 3.88 14.45 0.58
C TYR A 229 2.97 15.68 0.45
N LEU A 230 2.62 16.32 1.57
CA LEU A 230 1.74 17.49 1.60
C LEU A 230 2.27 18.65 0.74
N GLY A 231 3.56 18.99 0.89
CA GLY A 231 4.19 20.04 0.09
C GLY A 231 4.20 19.72 -1.41
N ALA A 232 4.47 18.47 -1.78
CA ALA A 232 4.44 18.04 -3.17
C ALA A 232 3.03 18.12 -3.75
N MET A 233 2.02 17.61 -3.03
CA MET A 233 0.62 17.62 -3.48
C MET A 233 0.07 19.04 -3.63
N THR A 234 0.37 19.93 -2.69
CA THR A 234 -0.11 21.33 -2.73
C THR A 234 0.57 22.16 -3.81
N ALA A 235 1.86 21.95 -4.08
CA ALA A 235 2.60 22.75 -5.06
C ALA A 235 2.24 22.46 -6.52
N ALA A 236 1.84 21.22 -6.85
CA ALA A 236 1.72 20.77 -8.25
C ALA A 236 0.35 20.18 -8.63
N SER A 237 -0.65 20.25 -7.75
CA SER A 237 -2.05 19.94 -8.10
C SER A 237 -2.91 21.20 -8.14
N THR A 238 -4.08 21.11 -8.77
CA THR A 238 -5.04 22.22 -8.67
C THR A 238 -5.59 22.30 -7.25
N PRO A 239 -5.95 23.50 -6.74
CA PRO A 239 -6.51 23.62 -5.39
C PRO A 239 -7.74 22.74 -5.15
N ALA A 240 -8.56 22.52 -6.18
CA ALA A 240 -9.73 21.63 -6.13
C ALA A 240 -9.34 20.15 -5.98
N GLN A 241 -8.29 19.69 -6.67
CA GLN A 241 -7.81 18.31 -6.55
C GLN A 241 -7.26 18.03 -5.15
N PHE A 242 -6.42 18.93 -4.63
CA PHE A 242 -5.90 18.82 -3.28
C PHE A 242 -7.03 18.83 -2.23
N THR A 243 -7.96 19.78 -2.35
CA THR A 243 -9.11 19.90 -1.43
C THR A 243 -9.95 18.62 -1.46
N GLY A 244 -10.25 18.08 -2.64
CA GLY A 244 -10.95 16.81 -2.78
C GLY A 244 -10.23 15.63 -2.10
N ALA A 245 -8.91 15.55 -2.24
CA ALA A 245 -8.10 14.51 -1.59
C ALA A 245 -8.08 14.64 -0.07
N TRP A 246 -7.89 15.86 0.45
CA TRP A 246 -7.92 16.13 1.88
C TRP A 246 -9.27 15.82 2.51
N LEU A 247 -10.37 16.28 1.89
CA LEU A 247 -11.71 16.00 2.39
C LEU A 247 -12.03 14.50 2.33
N ALA A 248 -11.54 13.78 1.31
CA ALA A 248 -11.67 12.33 1.27
C ALA A 248 -10.93 11.64 2.43
N VAL A 249 -9.78 12.16 2.87
CA VAL A 249 -9.08 11.67 4.08
C VAL A 249 -9.96 11.85 5.31
N LEU A 250 -10.52 13.05 5.52
CA LEU A 250 -11.41 13.32 6.66
C LEU A 250 -12.65 12.41 6.63
N ASP A 251 -13.27 12.23 5.46
CA ASP A 251 -14.44 11.35 5.29
C ASP A 251 -14.13 9.89 5.66
N ARG A 252 -12.92 9.41 5.34
CA ARG A 252 -12.48 8.05 5.71
C ARG A 252 -12.14 7.93 7.19
N MET A 253 -11.54 8.95 7.79
CA MET A 253 -11.30 9.00 9.24
C MET A 253 -12.62 8.99 10.01
N GLU A 254 -13.59 9.83 9.62
CA GLU A 254 -14.94 9.88 10.18
C GLU A 254 -15.66 8.53 10.04
N ALA A 255 -15.60 7.92 8.86
CA ALA A 255 -16.20 6.60 8.62
C ALA A 255 -15.56 5.49 9.45
N LEU A 256 -14.25 5.54 9.66
CA LEU A 256 -13.55 4.59 10.53
C LEU A 256 -13.94 4.80 12.00
N LEU A 257 -14.02 6.05 12.46
CA LEU A 257 -14.42 6.40 13.82
C LEU A 257 -15.80 5.85 14.16
N ARG A 258 -16.77 5.95 13.23
CA ARG A 258 -18.11 5.34 13.40
C ARG A 258 -18.08 3.82 13.64
N ASN A 259 -17.04 3.14 13.16
CA ASN A 259 -16.88 1.70 13.30
C ASN A 259 -16.01 1.32 14.51
N ALA A 260 -15.37 2.29 15.18
CA ALA A 260 -14.50 2.07 16.33
C ALA A 260 -15.31 1.76 17.58
N LYS A 261 -14.80 0.85 18.43
CA LYS A 261 -15.42 0.46 19.69
C LYS A 261 -14.44 0.45 20.86
N SER A 262 -13.14 0.37 20.59
CA SER A 262 -12.07 0.51 21.56
C SER A 262 -11.74 1.98 21.80
N GLU A 263 -11.43 2.31 23.05
CA GLU A 263 -10.95 3.64 23.43
C GLU A 263 -9.69 4.01 22.64
N GLU A 264 -8.78 3.05 22.43
CA GLU A 264 -7.55 3.25 21.66
C GLU A 264 -7.79 3.77 20.24
N LEU A 265 -8.80 3.24 19.53
CA LEU A 265 -9.11 3.69 18.17
C LEU A 265 -9.97 4.97 18.18
N LEU A 266 -10.87 5.10 19.15
CA LEU A 266 -11.67 6.31 19.36
C LEU A 266 -10.81 7.53 19.67
N GLU A 267 -9.67 7.37 20.34
CA GLU A 267 -8.71 8.44 20.61
C GLU A 267 -7.72 8.65 19.45
N ALA A 268 -7.24 7.56 18.84
CA ALA A 268 -6.22 7.65 17.79
C ALA A 268 -6.69 8.39 16.53
N VAL A 269 -7.97 8.29 16.16
CA VAL A 269 -8.49 8.97 14.96
C VAL A 269 -8.55 10.50 15.15
N PRO A 270 -9.23 11.05 16.17
CA PRO A 270 -9.24 12.50 16.41
C PRO A 270 -7.84 13.08 16.63
N GLU A 271 -6.99 12.38 17.38
CA GLU A 271 -5.62 12.85 17.63
C GLU A 271 -4.77 12.87 16.35
N ALA A 272 -4.92 11.88 15.46
CA ALA A 272 -4.28 11.91 14.15
C ALA A 272 -4.78 13.10 13.31
N VAL A 273 -6.11 13.32 13.24
CA VAL A 273 -6.69 14.46 12.50
C VAL A 273 -6.21 15.79 13.06
N LYS A 274 -6.20 15.97 14.38
CA LYS A 274 -5.67 17.16 15.05
C LYS A 274 -4.23 17.44 14.65
N ASN A 275 -3.35 16.44 14.71
CA ASN A 275 -1.95 16.59 14.34
C ASN A 275 -1.79 16.96 12.85
N MET A 276 -2.61 16.38 11.97
CA MET A 276 -2.63 16.78 10.55
C MET A 276 -3.06 18.22 10.34
N LEU A 277 -4.13 18.66 11.02
CA LEU A 277 -4.62 20.05 10.96
C LEU A 277 -3.56 21.05 11.43
N LEU A 278 -2.87 20.74 12.54
CA LEU A 278 -1.79 21.56 13.08
C LEU A 278 -0.63 21.69 12.07
N VAL A 279 -0.20 20.58 11.47
CA VAL A 279 0.89 20.60 10.47
C VAL A 279 0.46 21.35 9.20
N MET A 280 -0.75 21.11 8.69
CA MET A 280 -1.27 21.83 7.52
C MET A 280 -1.36 23.34 7.74
N SER A 281 -1.76 23.76 8.95
CA SER A 281 -1.78 25.18 9.29
C SER A 281 -0.38 25.77 9.44
N ALA A 282 0.53 25.04 10.10
CA ALA A 282 1.93 25.46 10.25
C ALA A 282 2.66 25.60 8.90
N GLN A 283 2.30 24.79 7.90
CA GLN A 283 2.81 24.91 6.53
C GLN A 283 2.08 25.96 5.67
N GLY A 284 1.09 26.67 6.24
CA GLY A 284 0.33 27.71 5.53
C GLY A 284 -0.69 27.17 4.51
N VAL A 285 -0.90 25.85 4.47
CA VAL A 285 -1.88 25.20 3.57
C VAL A 285 -3.30 25.42 4.07
N LEU A 286 -3.49 25.36 5.39
CA LEU A 286 -4.78 25.57 6.04
C LEU A 286 -4.80 26.93 6.76
N ALA A 287 -5.36 27.93 6.09
CA ALA A 287 -5.51 29.29 6.59
C ALA A 287 -6.87 29.91 6.17
N PRO A 288 -7.37 30.94 6.89
CA PRO A 288 -8.56 31.68 6.47
C PRO A 288 -8.42 32.21 5.04
N GLY A 289 -9.44 32.01 4.21
CA GLY A 289 -9.40 32.40 2.80
C GLY A 289 -8.66 31.41 1.89
N ALA A 290 -8.31 30.21 2.37
CA ALA A 290 -7.77 29.15 1.54
C ALA A 290 -8.71 28.84 0.34
N PRO A 291 -8.16 28.51 -0.85
CA PRO A 291 -8.96 28.25 -2.04
C PRO A 291 -10.03 27.15 -1.84
N GLU A 292 -11.06 27.17 -2.69
CA GLU A 292 -12.09 26.12 -2.75
C GLU A 292 -12.85 25.91 -1.44
N GLY A 293 -12.90 26.92 -0.56
CA GLY A 293 -13.53 26.79 0.76
C GLY A 293 -12.86 25.73 1.64
N LEU A 294 -11.59 25.42 1.38
CA LEU A 294 -10.81 24.42 2.11
C LEU A 294 -10.89 24.67 3.62
N TRP A 295 -10.74 25.92 4.05
CA TRP A 295 -10.80 26.31 5.46
C TRP A 295 -12.14 25.94 6.10
N ASP A 296 -13.25 26.51 5.61
CA ASP A 296 -14.57 26.35 6.21
C ASP A 296 -15.04 24.89 6.17
N THR A 297 -14.79 24.20 5.06
CA THR A 297 -15.18 22.80 4.89
C THR A 297 -14.37 21.88 5.80
N THR A 298 -13.07 22.15 5.98
CA THR A 298 -12.21 21.38 6.87
C THR A 298 -12.71 21.44 8.31
N TRP A 299 -13.01 22.63 8.82
CA TRP A 299 -13.49 22.79 10.19
C TRP A 299 -14.89 22.21 10.40
N THR A 300 -15.76 22.31 9.39
CA THR A 300 -17.07 21.66 9.41
C THR A 300 -16.95 20.14 9.54
N ARG A 301 -16.04 19.51 8.78
CA ARG A 301 -15.81 18.06 8.83
C ARG A 301 -15.06 17.63 10.09
N ALA A 302 -14.09 18.41 10.54
CA ALA A 302 -13.33 18.12 11.75
C ALA A 302 -14.23 18.10 13.00
N ALA A 303 -15.19 19.03 13.10
CA ALA A 303 -16.15 19.08 14.19
C ALA A 303 -17.07 17.85 14.28
N ILE A 304 -17.28 17.12 13.17
CA ILE A 304 -18.03 15.85 13.16
C ILE A 304 -17.18 14.72 13.78
N ILE A 305 -15.87 14.74 13.55
CA ILE A 305 -14.93 13.75 14.09
C ILE A 305 -14.74 13.98 15.60
N ASP A 306 -14.52 15.23 15.99
CA ASP A 306 -14.43 15.63 17.40
C ASP A 306 -14.87 17.11 17.52
N PRO A 307 -15.91 17.42 18.33
CA PRO A 307 -16.37 18.79 18.57
C PRO A 307 -15.30 19.74 19.10
N GLY A 308 -14.21 19.23 19.69
CA GLY A 308 -13.06 20.00 20.15
C GLY A 308 -12.15 20.50 19.02
N LEU A 309 -12.26 19.95 17.81
CA LEU A 309 -11.47 20.36 16.64
C LEU A 309 -12.02 21.64 16.02
N THR A 310 -11.59 22.77 16.56
CA THR A 310 -12.01 24.11 16.16
C THR A 310 -10.83 24.94 15.63
N PRO A 311 -11.07 26.01 14.87
CA PRO A 311 -10.01 26.93 14.42
C PRO A 311 -9.10 27.45 15.54
N ALA A 312 -9.58 27.49 16.78
CA ALA A 312 -8.80 27.90 17.94
C ALA A 312 -7.53 27.07 18.15
N ILE A 313 -7.52 25.79 17.75
CA ILE A 313 -6.35 24.90 17.94
C ILE A 313 -5.15 25.33 17.09
N VAL A 314 -5.39 26.03 15.98
CA VAL A 314 -4.32 26.57 15.10
C VAL A 314 -4.03 28.05 15.36
N GLY A 315 -4.61 28.61 16.44
CA GLY A 315 -4.42 30.03 16.79
C GLY A 315 -5.18 31.02 15.91
N ALA A 316 -6.11 30.55 15.06
CA ALA A 316 -7.04 31.43 14.35
C ALA A 316 -8.12 31.90 15.34
N LYS A 317 -8.11 33.20 15.65
CA LYS A 317 -9.19 33.87 16.40
C LYS A 317 -10.31 34.31 15.46
#